data_AF-A0A8S2FHV8-F1
#
_entry.id   AF-A0A8S2FHV8-F1
#
_cell.length_a   1.000
_cell.length_b   1.000
_cell.length_c   1.000
_cell.angle_alpha   90.00
_cell.angle_beta   90.00
_cell.angle_gamma   90.00
#
_symmetry.space_group_name_H-M   'P 1'
#
loop_
_entity.id
_entity.type
_entity.pdbx_description
1 polymer ?
#
loop_
_entity_poly.entity_id
_entity_poly.type
_entity_poly.pdbx_seq_one_letter_code
_entity_poly.pdbx_strand_id
1 'polypeptide(L)'
;ERITCFIVGGEKRLCLPEILNTVLKDFSLQEINSACEKLHIYCSRCTNDQLDILKITQVLPLNAPSCGLITQTDAERLCAILLQQRFKGHLWSNQFERLYSIKVQHKCFGKCCGLLYPTLYVSPQAECIQCDTCQAIFSPKTFVSHGHKSEENRICHWGFNSDNWRSYLKIRSTEDNKAREELELFKEKFIAGKKRPLSVSCCFSFLYNNLS
;
A
#
# COMPACT_ATOMS: atom_id res chain seq x y z
N GLU A 1 2.87 12.41 1.83
CA GLU A 1 4.16 13.04 1.50
C GLU A 1 4.87 12.27 0.39
N ARG A 2 5.96 12.82 -0.17
CA ARG A 2 6.88 12.07 -1.04
C ARG A 2 8.02 11.55 -0.17
N ILE A 3 8.43 10.30 -0.38
CA ILE A 3 9.52 9.66 0.35
C ILE A 3 10.70 9.52 -0.61
N THR A 4 11.89 9.90 -0.16
CA THR A 4 13.10 9.82 -0.99
C THR A 4 13.48 8.36 -1.19
N CYS A 5 13.94 8.02 -2.40
CA CYS A 5 14.28 6.64 -2.73
C CYS A 5 15.40 6.52 -3.76
N PHE A 6 16.08 5.39 -3.74
CA PHE A 6 17.05 4.96 -4.75
C PHE A 6 16.50 3.78 -5.56
N ILE A 7 16.89 3.66 -6.82
CA ILE A 7 16.63 2.46 -7.63
C ILE A 7 17.85 1.56 -7.53
N VAL A 8 17.69 0.35 -6.96
CA VAL A 8 18.76 -0.63 -6.79
C VAL A 8 18.28 -1.95 -7.37
N GLY A 9 18.94 -2.45 -8.42
CA GLY A 9 18.55 -3.70 -9.08
C GLY A 9 17.15 -3.68 -9.70
N GLY A 10 16.63 -2.49 -10.07
CA GLY A 10 15.27 -2.33 -10.61
C GLY A 10 14.17 -2.16 -9.56
N GLU A 11 14.50 -2.29 -8.27
CA GLU A 11 13.56 -2.06 -7.17
C GLU A 11 13.82 -0.73 -6.46
N LYS A 12 12.74 -0.07 -6.03
CA LYS A 12 12.82 1.14 -5.20
C LYS A 12 13.19 0.79 -3.77
N ARG A 13 14.20 1.47 -3.24
CA ARG A 13 14.61 1.44 -1.85
C ARG A 13 14.40 2.81 -1.22
N LEU A 14 13.43 2.89 -0.32
CA LEU A 14 12.94 4.09 0.33
C LEU A 14 13.79 4.42 1.57
N CYS A 15 13.95 5.72 1.87
CA CYS A 15 14.60 6.20 3.09
C CYS A 15 13.79 5.80 4.33
N LEU A 16 14.38 4.94 5.17
CA LEU A 16 13.68 4.40 6.34
C LEU A 16 13.35 5.50 7.38
N PRO A 17 14.26 6.44 7.73
CA PRO A 17 13.93 7.53 8.65
C PRO A 17 12.74 8.38 8.21
N GLU A 18 12.62 8.69 6.92
CA GLU A 18 11.46 9.44 6.40
C GLU A 18 10.16 8.64 6.62
N ILE A 19 10.13 7.34 6.31
CA ILE A 19 8.95 6.49 6.55
C ILE A 19 8.59 6.46 8.03
N LEU A 20 9.56 6.27 8.91
CA LEU A 20 9.32 6.21 10.36
C LEU A 20 8.73 7.53 10.89
N ASN A 21 9.23 8.67 10.42
CA ASN A 21 8.85 9.98 10.93
C ASN A 21 7.62 10.59 10.26
N THR A 22 7.21 10.09 9.09
CA THR A 22 6.05 10.61 8.35
C THR A 22 4.89 9.63 8.31
N VAL A 23 5.15 8.40 7.84
CA VAL A 23 4.14 7.38 7.56
C VAL A 23 3.82 6.55 8.80
N LEU A 24 4.83 6.18 9.58
CA LEU A 24 4.70 5.29 10.73
C LEU A 24 4.82 6.02 12.07
N LYS A 25 4.71 7.35 12.07
CA LYS A 25 4.93 8.20 13.25
C LYS A 25 4.02 7.87 14.46
N ASP A 26 2.84 7.33 14.20
CA ASP A 26 1.86 7.00 15.23
C ASP A 26 2.06 5.57 15.80
N PHE A 27 3.03 4.81 15.30
CA PHE A 27 3.39 3.48 15.78
C PHE A 27 4.66 3.55 16.63
N SER A 28 4.69 2.78 17.71
CA SER A 28 5.89 2.63 18.51
C SER A 28 6.98 1.88 17.73
N LEU A 29 8.24 2.19 17.99
CA LEU A 29 9.36 1.44 17.41
C LEU A 29 9.29 -0.06 17.74
N GLN A 30 8.74 -0.42 18.90
CA GLN A 30 8.54 -1.81 19.28
C GLN A 30 7.53 -2.52 18.36
N GLU A 31 6.38 -1.91 18.07
CA GLU A 31 5.40 -2.46 17.12
C GLU A 31 5.99 -2.60 15.72
N ILE A 32 6.71 -1.57 15.26
CA ILE A 32 7.34 -1.56 13.95
C ILE A 32 8.39 -2.68 13.84
N ASN A 33 9.29 -2.78 14.82
CA ASN A 33 10.35 -3.81 14.82
C ASN A 33 9.76 -5.22 14.89
N SER A 34 8.75 -5.44 15.73
CA SER A 34 8.08 -6.73 15.84
C SER A 34 7.37 -7.13 14.54
N ALA A 35 6.78 -6.16 13.83
CA ALA A 35 6.20 -6.40 12.50
C ALA A 35 7.28 -6.71 11.45
N CYS A 36 8.41 -6.00 11.45
CA CYS A 36 9.55 -6.28 10.57
C CYS A 36 10.10 -7.70 10.77
N GLU A 37 10.29 -8.12 12.03
CA GLU A 37 10.73 -9.48 12.37
C GLU A 37 9.75 -10.54 11.87
N LYS A 38 8.46 -10.36 12.14
CA LYS A 38 7.39 -11.28 11.70
C LYS A 38 7.30 -11.41 10.17
N LEU A 39 7.60 -10.34 9.45
CA LEU A 39 7.55 -10.29 7.98
C LEU A 39 8.88 -10.67 7.32
N HIS A 40 9.93 -10.91 8.10
CA HIS A 40 11.30 -11.10 7.64
C HIS A 40 11.78 -9.96 6.73
N ILE A 41 11.47 -8.71 7.10
CA ILE A 41 11.89 -7.53 6.35
C ILE A 41 13.37 -7.27 6.59
N TYR A 42 14.11 -7.09 5.50
CA TYR A 42 15.51 -6.69 5.55
C TYR A 42 15.67 -5.22 5.17
N CYS A 43 16.16 -4.42 6.12
CA CYS A 43 16.56 -3.03 5.88
C CYS A 43 18.05 -2.97 5.55
N SER A 44 18.40 -2.57 4.33
CA SER A 44 19.79 -2.37 3.93
C SER A 44 20.33 -1.03 4.42
N ARG A 45 21.64 -0.95 4.66
CA ARG A 45 22.30 0.34 4.89
C ARG A 45 22.59 1.05 3.56
N CYS A 46 22.50 2.38 3.55
CA CYS A 46 23.00 3.19 2.43
C CYS A 46 24.49 2.92 2.14
N THR A 47 24.88 2.99 0.87
CA THR A 47 26.29 3.22 0.50
C THR A 47 26.71 4.64 0.87
N ASN A 48 28.03 4.93 0.88
CA ASN A 48 28.52 6.29 1.13
C ASN A 48 27.93 7.30 0.13
N ASP A 49 27.93 6.97 -1.17
CA ASP A 49 27.35 7.83 -2.20
C ASP A 49 25.86 8.11 -1.99
N GLN A 50 25.08 7.08 -1.60
CA GLN A 50 23.66 7.25 -1.28
C GLN A 50 23.46 8.14 -0.05
N LEU A 51 24.26 7.93 1.00
CA LEU A 51 24.19 8.72 2.22
C LEU A 51 24.54 10.19 1.95
N ASP A 52 25.53 10.46 1.12
CA ASP A 52 25.93 11.81 0.72
C ASP A 52 24.85 12.50 -0.09
N ILE A 53 24.18 11.79 -1.00
CA ILE A 53 23.02 12.33 -1.72
C ILE A 53 21.93 12.74 -0.73
N LEU A 54 21.54 11.88 0.22
CA LEU A 54 20.50 12.21 1.21
C LEU A 54 20.86 13.43 2.07
N LYS A 55 22.15 13.59 2.40
CA LYS A 55 22.66 14.74 3.16
C LYS A 55 22.60 16.03 2.33
N ILE A 56 23.08 16.00 1.09
CA ILE A 56 23.12 17.16 0.20
C ILE A 56 21.71 17.62 -0.18
N THR A 57 20.78 16.68 -0.36
CA THR A 57 19.36 16.99 -0.60
C THR A 57 18.59 17.34 0.68
N GLN A 58 19.29 17.46 1.82
CA GLN A 58 18.71 17.83 3.13
C GLN A 58 17.61 16.90 3.65
N VAL A 59 17.60 15.65 3.17
CA VAL A 59 16.73 14.60 3.72
C VAL A 59 17.26 14.14 5.08
N LEU A 60 18.58 14.12 5.23
CA LEU A 60 19.28 13.82 6.47
C LEU A 60 20.21 14.96 6.88
N PRO A 61 20.50 15.12 8.19
CA PRO A 61 21.50 16.08 8.64
C PRO A 61 22.90 15.68 8.16
N LEU A 62 23.78 16.66 7.89
CA LEU A 62 25.12 16.43 7.35
C LEU A 62 25.99 15.49 8.21
N ASN A 63 25.76 15.50 9.53
CA ASN A 63 26.46 14.65 10.49
C ASN A 63 25.86 13.23 10.62
N ALA A 64 24.82 12.87 9.86
CA ALA A 64 24.22 11.54 9.92
C ALA A 64 25.28 10.46 9.64
N PRO A 65 25.51 9.51 10.58
CA PRO A 65 26.56 8.51 10.42
C PRO A 65 26.12 7.35 9.51
N SER A 66 24.81 7.13 9.37
CA SER A 66 24.25 6.08 8.51
C SER A 66 22.77 6.34 8.24
N CYS A 67 22.24 5.63 7.25
CA CYS A 67 20.81 5.58 6.98
C CYS A 67 20.41 4.17 6.56
N GLY A 68 19.24 3.73 7.05
CA GLY A 68 18.59 2.51 6.59
C GLY A 68 17.73 2.78 5.35
N LEU A 69 17.60 1.78 4.50
CA LEU A 69 16.71 1.74 3.35
C LEU A 69 15.83 0.49 3.44
N ILE A 70 14.57 0.63 3.07
CA ILE A 70 13.60 -0.46 2.99
C ILE A 70 13.07 -0.56 1.56
N THR A 71 12.82 -1.76 1.05
CA THR A 71 12.22 -1.90 -0.29
C THR A 71 10.81 -1.32 -0.31
N GLN A 72 10.36 -0.82 -1.46
CA GLN A 72 8.98 -0.34 -1.59
C GLN A 72 7.97 -1.45 -1.23
N THR A 73 8.26 -2.68 -1.68
CA THR A 73 7.44 -3.86 -1.40
C THR A 73 7.33 -4.10 0.12
N ASP A 74 8.45 -4.07 0.84
CA ASP A 74 8.44 -4.31 2.29
C ASP A 74 7.82 -3.16 3.08
N ALA A 75 7.97 -1.92 2.63
CA ALA A 75 7.28 -0.78 3.24
C ALA A 75 5.76 -0.92 3.13
N GLU A 76 5.25 -1.35 1.98
CA GLU A 76 3.82 -1.65 1.79
C GLU A 76 3.35 -2.78 2.71
N ARG A 77 4.11 -3.88 2.79
CA ARG A 77 3.80 -5.03 3.67
C ARG A 77 3.77 -4.64 5.15
N LEU A 78 4.79 -3.90 5.59
CA LEU A 78 4.93 -3.43 6.96
C LEU A 78 3.72 -2.62 7.38
N CYS A 79 3.39 -1.62 6.57
CA CYS A 79 2.29 -0.74 6.88
C CYS A 79 0.93 -1.43 6.78
N ALA A 80 0.72 -2.36 5.84
CA ALA A 80 -0.52 -3.12 5.75
C ALA A 80 -0.83 -3.84 7.08
N ILE A 81 0.17 -4.52 7.67
CA ILE A 81 0.01 -5.20 8.95
C ILE A 81 -0.17 -4.24 10.12
N LEU A 82 0.59 -3.16 10.16
CA LEU A 82 0.48 -2.17 11.24
C LEU A 82 -0.88 -1.48 11.23
N LEU A 83 -1.38 -1.12 10.05
CA LEU A 83 -2.72 -0.53 9.90
C LEU A 83 -3.82 -1.53 10.26
N GLN A 84 -3.73 -2.80 9.84
CA GLN A 84 -4.68 -3.83 10.24
C GLN A 84 -4.83 -3.96 11.76
N GLN A 85 -3.75 -3.83 12.53
CA GLN A 85 -3.81 -3.90 14.00
C GLN A 85 -4.58 -2.73 14.62
N ARG A 86 -4.57 -1.56 13.98
CA ARG A 86 -5.34 -0.39 14.41
C ARG A 86 -6.80 -0.41 13.95
N PHE A 87 -7.08 -0.98 12.78
CA PHE A 87 -8.44 -1.13 12.27
C PHE A 87 -9.15 -2.28 12.97
N LYS A 88 -9.60 -2.05 14.22
CA LYS A 88 -10.79 -2.72 14.75
C LYS A 88 -11.96 -2.15 13.98
N GLY A 89 -12.32 -2.84 12.89
CA GLY A 89 -13.21 -2.33 11.85
C GLY A 89 -14.32 -1.45 12.39
N HIS A 90 -14.49 -0.26 11.80
CA HIS A 90 -15.81 0.33 11.80
C HIS A 90 -16.73 -0.78 11.28
N LEU A 91 -17.59 -1.31 12.14
CA LEU A 91 -18.62 -2.23 11.73
C LEU A 91 -19.59 -1.38 10.91
N TRP A 92 -19.50 -1.48 9.59
CA TRP A 92 -20.40 -0.76 8.71
C TRP A 92 -21.79 -1.41 8.84
N SER A 93 -22.75 -0.59 9.28
CA SER A 93 -24.14 -1.00 9.51
C SER A 93 -24.81 -1.50 8.23
N ASN A 94 -25.92 -2.25 8.36
CA ASN A 94 -26.77 -2.84 7.31
C ASN A 94 -27.25 -1.87 6.18
N GLN A 95 -26.79 -0.62 6.14
CA GLN A 95 -27.16 0.39 5.14
C GLN A 95 -26.72 0.05 3.71
N PHE A 96 -25.72 -0.81 3.52
CA PHE A 96 -25.14 -1.10 2.20
C PHE A 96 -25.64 -2.40 1.55
N GLU A 97 -26.44 -3.21 2.27
CA GLU A 97 -27.02 -4.45 1.73
C GLU A 97 -27.88 -4.20 0.47
N ARG A 98 -28.40 -2.98 0.33
CA ARG A 98 -29.23 -2.57 -0.82
C ARG A 98 -28.44 -1.98 -1.97
N LEU A 99 -27.14 -1.72 -1.79
CA LEU A 99 -26.32 -1.19 -2.86
C LEU A 99 -25.90 -2.29 -3.81
N TYR A 100 -25.89 -1.94 -5.10
CA TYR A 100 -25.28 -2.79 -6.11
C TYR A 100 -23.79 -2.99 -5.80
N SER A 101 -23.34 -4.24 -5.85
CA SER A 101 -21.96 -4.62 -5.57
C SER A 101 -21.40 -5.63 -6.57
N ILE A 102 -20.08 -5.57 -6.75
CA ILE A 102 -19.30 -6.46 -7.61
C ILE A 102 -18.36 -7.29 -6.75
N LYS A 103 -18.37 -8.61 -6.92
CA LYS A 103 -17.42 -9.49 -6.22
C LYS A 103 -16.02 -9.37 -6.85
N VAL A 104 -15.06 -8.89 -6.06
CA VAL A 104 -13.67 -8.66 -6.49
C VAL A 104 -12.67 -9.46 -5.66
N GLN A 105 -11.46 -9.62 -6.18
CA GLN A 105 -10.34 -10.27 -5.50
C GLN A 105 -8.99 -9.71 -5.99
N HIS A 106 -7.94 -9.92 -5.20
CA HIS A 106 -6.55 -9.79 -5.63
C HIS A 106 -5.72 -10.96 -5.06
N LYS A 107 -4.49 -11.10 -5.57
CA LYS A 107 -3.54 -12.16 -5.18
C LYS A 107 -2.19 -11.58 -4.72
N CYS A 108 -2.21 -10.41 -4.09
CA CYS A 108 -1.00 -9.77 -3.57
C CYS A 108 -0.87 -10.10 -2.09
N PHE A 109 0.34 -10.47 -1.65
CA PHE A 109 0.62 -10.83 -0.24
C PHE A 109 -0.39 -11.83 0.34
N GLY A 110 -0.75 -12.83 -0.45
CA GLY A 110 -1.88 -13.71 -0.20
C GLY A 110 -2.96 -13.57 -1.25
N LYS A 111 -4.17 -13.96 -0.84
CA LYS A 111 -5.40 -13.71 -1.58
C LYS A 111 -6.38 -13.02 -0.65
N CYS A 112 -7.04 -11.98 -1.13
CA CYS A 112 -8.19 -11.40 -0.47
C CYS A 112 -9.38 -11.29 -1.43
N CYS A 113 -10.58 -11.44 -0.89
CA CYS A 113 -11.84 -11.29 -1.60
C CYS A 113 -12.67 -10.19 -0.92
N GLY A 114 -13.49 -9.50 -1.70
CA GLY A 114 -14.36 -8.46 -1.18
C GLY A 114 -15.50 -8.08 -2.13
N LEU A 115 -16.34 -7.18 -1.64
CA LEU A 115 -17.44 -6.56 -2.37
C LEU A 115 -17.06 -5.12 -2.70
N LEU A 116 -16.96 -4.81 -3.99
CA LEU A 116 -16.81 -3.45 -4.50
C LEU A 116 -18.19 -2.81 -4.65
N TYR A 117 -18.37 -1.61 -4.09
CA TYR A 117 -19.56 -0.76 -4.26
C TYR A 117 -19.20 0.45 -5.15
N PRO A 118 -19.44 0.38 -6.48
CA PRO A 118 -18.98 1.42 -7.40
C PRO A 118 -19.54 2.82 -7.10
N THR A 119 -20.75 2.89 -6.53
CA THR A 119 -21.43 4.13 -6.15
C THR A 119 -20.70 4.90 -5.04
N LEU A 120 -19.93 4.21 -4.19
CA LEU A 120 -19.16 4.84 -3.11
C LEU A 120 -17.83 5.43 -3.57
N TYR A 121 -17.37 5.09 -4.78
CA TYR A 121 -16.08 5.55 -5.29
C TYR A 121 -16.15 6.96 -5.85
N VAL A 122 -16.37 7.94 -4.97
CA VAL A 122 -16.56 9.37 -5.29
C VAL A 122 -15.25 10.15 -5.34
N SER A 123 -14.15 9.59 -4.85
CA SER A 123 -12.81 10.16 -4.92
C SER A 123 -11.75 9.04 -5.02
N PRO A 124 -10.50 9.33 -5.43
CA PRO A 124 -9.45 8.32 -5.53
C PRO A 124 -9.15 7.58 -4.22
N GLN A 125 -9.38 8.24 -3.08
CA GLN A 125 -9.17 7.70 -1.72
C GLN A 125 -10.44 7.09 -1.12
N ALA A 126 -11.59 7.18 -1.81
CA ALA A 126 -12.86 6.72 -1.26
C ALA A 126 -12.84 5.22 -0.96
N GLU A 127 -13.26 4.88 0.25
CA GLU A 127 -13.42 3.51 0.72
C GLU A 127 -14.68 2.92 0.11
N CYS A 128 -14.50 1.89 -0.73
CA CYS A 128 -15.58 1.34 -1.53
C CYS A 128 -15.48 -0.18 -1.69
N ILE A 129 -14.47 -0.83 -1.10
CA ILE A 129 -14.29 -2.28 -1.16
C ILE A 129 -14.34 -2.85 0.26
N GLN A 130 -15.36 -3.63 0.56
CA GLN A 130 -15.52 -4.33 1.84
C GLN A 130 -14.87 -5.71 1.76
N CYS A 131 -14.02 -6.05 2.72
CA CYS A 131 -13.39 -7.36 2.77
C CYS A 131 -14.36 -8.44 3.26
N ASP A 132 -14.41 -9.59 2.58
CA ASP A 132 -15.28 -10.72 2.94
C ASP A 132 -14.94 -11.31 4.33
N THR A 133 -13.69 -11.16 4.80
CA THR A 133 -13.20 -11.81 6.03
C THR A 133 -13.33 -10.90 7.26
N CYS A 134 -12.76 -9.70 7.23
CA CYS A 134 -12.81 -8.78 8.38
C CYS A 134 -13.93 -7.74 8.32
N GLN A 135 -14.68 -7.66 7.21
CA GLN A 135 -15.75 -6.68 7.00
C GLN A 135 -15.30 -5.20 7.02
N ALA A 136 -14.00 -4.93 7.15
CA ALA A 136 -13.46 -3.58 7.01
C ALA A 136 -13.56 -3.11 5.55
N ILE A 137 -13.71 -1.79 5.38
CA ILE A 137 -13.79 -1.16 4.06
C ILE A 137 -12.47 -0.49 3.74
N PHE A 138 -12.12 -0.56 2.47
CA PHE A 138 -10.85 -0.15 1.93
C PHE A 138 -11.08 0.67 0.66
N SER A 139 -10.23 1.66 0.43
CA SER A 139 -9.97 2.16 -0.92
C SER A 139 -9.41 1.04 -1.82
N PRO A 140 -9.48 1.15 -3.16
CA PRO A 140 -8.87 0.16 -4.04
C PRO A 140 -7.38 -0.05 -3.81
N LYS A 141 -6.68 1.04 -3.46
CA LYS A 141 -5.24 1.04 -3.17
C LYS A 141 -4.92 0.30 -1.86
N THR A 142 -5.63 0.61 -0.78
CA THR A 142 -5.49 -0.11 0.50
C THR A 142 -5.85 -1.59 0.36
N PHE A 143 -6.89 -1.91 -0.42
CA PHE A 143 -7.44 -3.26 -0.51
C PHE A 143 -6.43 -4.23 -1.10
N VAL A 144 -5.68 -3.84 -2.13
CA VAL A 144 -4.68 -4.72 -2.77
C VAL A 144 -3.45 -4.98 -1.89
N SER A 145 -3.23 -4.19 -0.84
CA SER A 145 -2.19 -4.43 0.17
C SER A 145 -2.72 -5.24 1.37
N HIS A 146 -4.03 -5.48 1.45
CA HIS A 146 -4.70 -6.12 2.58
C HIS A 146 -4.79 -7.64 2.40
N GLY A 147 -4.48 -8.41 3.45
CA GLY A 147 -4.56 -9.88 3.41
C GLY A 147 -4.71 -10.51 4.81
N HIS A 148 -5.30 -11.70 4.86
CA HIS A 148 -5.60 -12.42 6.12
C HIS A 148 -4.82 -13.71 6.33
N LYS A 149 -4.09 -14.20 5.32
CA LYS A 149 -3.30 -15.42 5.43
C LYS A 149 -1.84 -15.11 5.74
N SER A 150 -1.33 -15.73 6.80
CA SER A 150 0.05 -15.62 7.29
C SER A 150 1.05 -16.55 6.59
N GLU A 151 0.59 -17.44 5.70
CA GLU A 151 1.43 -18.51 5.11
C GLU A 151 2.41 -18.01 4.04
N GLU A 152 2.24 -16.79 3.51
CA GLU A 152 3.12 -16.22 2.47
C GLU A 152 4.28 -15.38 3.03
N ASN A 153 4.45 -15.29 4.36
CA ASN A 153 5.55 -14.50 4.96
C ASN A 153 6.95 -15.04 4.64
N ARG A 154 7.06 -16.26 4.07
CA ARG A 154 8.32 -16.88 3.67
C ARG A 154 8.63 -16.77 2.18
N ILE A 155 7.71 -16.20 1.39
CA ILE A 155 7.91 -16.03 -0.06
C ILE A 155 8.43 -14.61 -0.31
N CYS A 156 9.51 -14.49 -1.08
CA CYS A 156 10.03 -13.20 -1.51
C CYS A 156 9.01 -12.53 -2.45
N HIS A 157 8.47 -11.39 -2.03
CA HIS A 157 7.64 -10.54 -2.87
C HIS A 157 8.52 -9.49 -3.54
N TRP A 158 8.32 -9.23 -4.83
CA TRP A 158 9.12 -8.27 -5.58
C TRP A 158 8.24 -7.42 -6.51
N GLY A 159 8.52 -6.12 -6.57
CA GLY A 159 7.86 -5.20 -7.51
C GLY A 159 6.39 -4.88 -7.23
N PHE A 160 5.89 -5.16 -6.01
CA PHE A 160 4.55 -4.71 -5.64
C PHE A 160 4.51 -3.19 -5.47
N ASN A 161 3.49 -2.56 -6.03
CA ASN A 161 3.22 -1.15 -5.83
C ASN A 161 1.71 -0.91 -5.82
N SER A 162 1.15 -0.51 -4.67
CA SER A 162 -0.27 -0.29 -4.50
C SER A 162 -0.88 0.76 -5.45
N ASP A 163 -0.09 1.68 -6.01
CA ASP A 163 -0.55 2.61 -7.07
C ASP A 163 -0.99 1.86 -8.34
N ASN A 164 -0.47 0.66 -8.57
CA ASN A 164 -0.82 -0.22 -9.68
C ASN A 164 -2.02 -1.14 -9.37
N TRP A 165 -2.84 -0.82 -8.35
CA TRP A 165 -3.98 -1.63 -7.92
C TRP A 165 -4.90 -2.09 -9.06
N ARG A 166 -5.04 -1.30 -10.13
CA ARG A 166 -5.85 -1.62 -11.32
C ARG A 166 -5.41 -2.92 -12.01
N SER A 167 -4.11 -3.21 -12.00
CA SER A 167 -3.54 -4.42 -12.56
C SER A 167 -3.79 -5.63 -11.66
N TYR A 168 -3.92 -5.40 -10.34
CA TYR A 168 -4.05 -6.45 -9.33
C TYR A 168 -5.51 -6.81 -9.02
N LEU A 169 -6.43 -5.85 -9.07
CA LEU A 169 -7.84 -6.04 -8.77
C LEU A 169 -8.58 -6.71 -9.94
N LYS A 170 -9.19 -7.87 -9.66
CA LYS A 170 -9.91 -8.70 -10.64
C LYS A 170 -11.29 -9.07 -10.12
N ILE A 171 -12.20 -9.44 -11.03
CA ILE A 171 -13.47 -10.08 -10.67
C ILE A 171 -13.21 -11.44 -10.00
N ARG A 172 -14.09 -11.81 -9.07
CA ARG A 172 -13.99 -13.11 -8.37
C ARG A 172 -14.44 -14.27 -9.25
N SER A 173 -15.55 -14.11 -9.98
CA SER A 173 -16.04 -15.08 -10.96
C SER A 173 -15.71 -14.61 -12.37
N THR A 174 -15.10 -15.46 -13.18
CA THR A 174 -14.71 -15.13 -14.56
C THR A 174 -15.88 -15.13 -15.53
N GLU A 175 -17.03 -15.71 -15.17
CA GLU A 175 -18.19 -15.91 -16.05
C GLU A 175 -19.08 -14.67 -16.17
N ASP A 176 -18.93 -13.68 -15.27
CA ASP A 176 -19.72 -12.46 -15.27
C ASP A 176 -19.07 -11.38 -16.16
N ASN A 177 -19.37 -11.42 -17.46
CA ASN A 177 -18.88 -10.46 -18.44
C ASN A 177 -19.29 -9.02 -18.09
N LYS A 178 -20.52 -8.82 -17.60
CA LYS A 178 -21.03 -7.49 -17.24
C LYS A 178 -20.26 -6.90 -16.07
N ALA A 179 -20.06 -7.67 -15.00
CA ALA A 179 -19.24 -7.24 -13.87
C ALA A 179 -17.79 -6.93 -14.27
N ARG A 180 -17.26 -7.63 -15.28
CA ARG A 180 -15.92 -7.36 -15.82
C ARG A 180 -15.85 -6.01 -16.50
N GLU A 181 -16.78 -5.72 -17.39
CA GLU A 181 -16.86 -4.44 -18.09
C GLU A 181 -17.04 -3.29 -17.11
N GLU A 182 -17.92 -3.44 -16.12
CA GLU A 182 -18.13 -2.44 -15.07
C GLU A 182 -16.87 -2.23 -14.20
N LEU A 183 -16.12 -3.29 -13.89
CA LEU A 183 -14.85 -3.16 -13.17
C LEU A 183 -13.80 -2.39 -13.98
N GLU A 184 -13.76 -2.56 -15.30
CA GLU A 184 -12.83 -1.79 -16.14
C GLU A 184 -13.23 -0.30 -16.21
N LEU A 185 -14.52 0.01 -16.37
CA LEU A 185 -15.02 1.39 -16.27
C LEU A 185 -14.70 2.03 -14.90
N PHE A 186 -14.86 1.24 -13.83
CA PHE A 186 -14.51 1.65 -12.48
C PHE A 186 -13.02 2.05 -12.35
N LYS A 187 -12.11 1.28 -12.96
CA LYS A 187 -10.67 1.58 -12.95
C LYS A 187 -10.36 2.88 -13.68
N GLU A 188 -11.10 3.22 -14.73
CA GLU A 188 -10.85 4.41 -15.54
C GLU A 188 -11.26 5.73 -14.88
N LYS A 189 -12.21 5.70 -13.93
CA LYS A 189 -12.85 6.88 -13.33
C LYS A 189 -11.92 8.01 -12.88
N PHE A 190 -10.75 7.69 -12.30
CA PHE A 190 -9.80 8.67 -11.78
C PHE A 190 -8.37 8.51 -12.34
N ILE A 191 -8.22 8.25 -13.65
CA ILE A 191 -6.91 8.26 -14.29
C ILE A 191 -6.50 9.72 -14.57
N ALA A 192 -5.55 10.25 -13.80
CA ALA A 192 -4.93 11.54 -14.10
C ALA A 192 -4.01 11.43 -15.34
N GLY A 193 -4.11 12.39 -16.26
CA GLY A 193 -3.43 12.38 -17.55
C GLY A 193 -1.92 12.11 -17.49
N LYS A 194 -1.44 11.28 -18.43
CA LYS A 194 -0.03 10.89 -18.65
C LYS A 194 0.93 12.08 -18.47
N LYS A 195 1.74 12.12 -17.41
CA LYS A 195 2.96 12.94 -17.34
C LYS A 195 4.19 12.07 -17.02
N ARG A 196 5.25 12.34 -17.79
CA ARG A 196 6.53 11.61 -17.91
C ARG A 196 7.30 11.58 -16.57
N PRO A 197 8.10 10.55 -16.26
CA PRO A 197 9.00 10.62 -15.12
C PRO A 197 10.28 11.40 -15.48
N LEU A 198 10.43 12.58 -14.89
CA LEU A 198 11.75 13.11 -14.50
C LEU A 198 12.19 12.36 -13.24
N SER A 199 13.48 12.02 -13.19
CA SER A 199 14.14 11.27 -12.13
C SER A 199 14.15 12.02 -10.78
N VAL A 200 14.32 11.24 -9.70
CA VAL A 200 14.59 11.63 -8.29
C VAL A 200 13.41 12.11 -7.42
N SER A 201 12.17 11.79 -7.75
CA SER A 201 11.06 11.99 -6.79
C SER A 201 9.99 10.92 -6.98
N CYS A 202 9.85 10.01 -6.03
CA CYS A 202 8.76 9.03 -6.00
C CYS A 202 7.66 9.50 -5.05
N CYS A 203 6.42 9.63 -5.55
CA CYS A 203 5.26 9.72 -4.68
C CYS A 203 5.04 8.35 -4.03
N PHE A 204 5.40 8.20 -2.76
CA PHE A 204 4.89 7.14 -1.93
C PHE A 204 3.61 7.67 -1.28
N SER A 205 2.49 7.57 -1.99
CA SER A 205 1.21 8.06 -1.45
C SER A 205 0.71 7.07 -0.41
N PHE A 206 1.17 7.21 0.84
CA PHE A 206 0.72 6.37 1.92
C PHE A 206 -0.72 6.69 2.35
N LEU A 207 -1.35 5.67 2.91
CA LEU A 207 -2.73 5.54 3.35
C LEU A 207 -3.09 6.41 4.57
N TYR A 208 -2.70 7.69 4.56
CA TYR A 208 -3.08 8.65 5.59
C TYR A 208 -4.25 9.49 5.10
N ASN A 209 -5.46 9.11 5.56
CA ASN A 209 -6.57 10.02 5.89
C ASN A 209 -7.74 9.22 6.51
N ASN A 210 -7.47 8.39 7.52
CA ASN A 210 -8.51 7.76 8.35
C ASN A 210 -8.18 7.84 9.86
N LEU A 211 -7.41 8.84 10.26
CA LEU A 211 -7.19 9.21 11.67
C LEU A 211 -7.62 10.66 11.90
N SER A 212 -8.87 10.95 11.58
CA SER A 212 -9.58 12.16 11.98
C SER A 212 -10.97 11.78 12.44
#